data_AF-A0A7E6D062-F1
#
_entry.id   AF-A0A7E6D062-F1
#
_cell.length_a   1.000
_cell.length_b   1.000
_cell.length_c   1.000
_cell.angle_alpha   90.00
_cell.angle_beta   90.00
_cell.angle_gamma   90.00
#
_symmetry.space_group_name_H-M   'P 1'
#
loop_
_entity.id
_entity.type
_entity.pdbx_description
1 polymer ?
#
loop_
_entity_poly.entity_id
_entity_poly.type
_entity_poly.pdbx_seq_one_letter_code
_entity_poly.pdbx_strand_id
1 'polypeptide(L)'
;MATAPGSSDLAGSGAPSPGGGVQAAAAEEEEREVVRVRVKKCENFLPPEFRSFAVDPQITSLDVLQHILIRAFDLNGKKNFGISYLGRDRLGQEAYLSLLSDWDLSTAFATASKPYLQLRVDIRPTEDSPLLEDWDIISPKDVIGSDVLLAEKRSSLTTAALPFTQSILSQVGRTLSKVQQVLSWSYGEDVKPFKPPLSDAEFHTYLNHEGQLSRPEELRLRIYHGGVEPSLRKVVWRYLLNVYPDGLTGRERMDYMKRKSREYEQLKSEWAQRASPEDLEFIRSTVLKDVLRTDRAHPYYAGPEDGPHLRALHDLLTTYAVTHPQVSYCQGMSDLASPILAVMDHEGHAFVCFCGIMKRLAANFHPDGRAMATKFAHLKLLLRHADPDFYQYLQEAGADDLFFCYRWLLLELKREFAFDDALRMLEVTWSSLPPDPPEHEEASPAGDAAIGSPLIPEVGSPQDPGKSLPPQHPLGLPPPQEFGRGNPFMLFLCLAILLEHRDHIMRNGLDYNELAMHFDRLVRKHHLGRVLRRAKALFADYLQSEVWDSEEGAEATASS
;
A
#
# COMPACT_ATOMS: atom_id res chain seq x y z
N MET A 1 45.64 -52.23 -41.68
CA MET A 1 46.01 -51.98 -40.27
C MET A 1 44.74 -51.47 -39.59
N ALA A 2 43.95 -52.23 -38.83
CA ALA A 2 44.22 -53.49 -38.11
C ALA A 2 45.34 -53.32 -37.04
N THR A 3 45.18 -53.70 -35.77
CA THR A 3 44.07 -54.42 -35.08
C THR A 3 44.16 -54.22 -33.54
N ALA A 4 43.11 -54.58 -32.79
CA ALA A 4 43.14 -54.86 -31.33
C ALA A 4 43.17 -56.41 -31.10
N PRO A 5 42.99 -57.03 -29.90
CA PRO A 5 42.94 -56.55 -28.50
C PRO A 5 43.80 -57.42 -27.50
N GLY A 6 43.54 -57.36 -26.18
CA GLY A 6 43.99 -58.32 -25.13
C GLY A 6 43.98 -57.69 -23.71
N SER A 7 43.32 -58.22 -22.66
CA SER A 7 43.53 -59.47 -21.86
C SER A 7 44.71 -59.38 -20.87
N SER A 8 44.65 -59.80 -19.60
CA SER A 8 43.57 -60.39 -18.76
C SER A 8 43.96 -60.45 -17.27
N ASP A 9 42.98 -60.69 -16.40
CA ASP A 9 42.97 -61.18 -15.00
C ASP A 9 44.27 -61.51 -14.25
N LEU A 10 44.29 -61.22 -12.93
CA LEU A 10 44.43 -62.25 -11.88
C LEU A 10 44.05 -61.73 -10.47
N ALA A 11 43.66 -62.64 -9.58
CA ALA A 11 43.21 -62.33 -8.21
C ALA A 11 44.28 -62.67 -7.15
N GLY A 12 44.18 -62.05 -5.97
CA GLY A 12 45.00 -62.37 -4.80
C GLY A 12 44.27 -62.11 -3.49
N SER A 13 43.92 -63.16 -2.76
CA SER A 13 43.26 -63.09 -1.45
C SER A 13 44.29 -63.02 -0.32
N GLY A 14 44.08 -62.14 0.68
CA GLY A 14 44.93 -62.06 1.88
C GLY A 14 44.20 -61.47 3.08
N ALA A 15 44.05 -62.26 4.14
CA ALA A 15 43.46 -61.89 5.43
C ALA A 15 43.93 -62.91 6.50
N PRO A 16 43.79 -62.64 7.83
CA PRO A 16 43.30 -61.42 8.49
C PRO A 16 44.21 -60.89 9.64
N SER A 17 43.81 -59.74 10.23
CA SER A 17 44.02 -59.35 11.64
C SER A 17 45.44 -58.97 12.14
N PRO A 18 45.58 -58.28 13.30
CA PRO A 18 44.57 -57.63 14.16
C PRO A 18 44.84 -56.14 14.54
N GLY A 19 43.77 -55.44 14.93
CA GLY A 19 43.83 -54.39 15.97
C GLY A 19 44.05 -52.93 15.52
N GLY A 20 43.36 -52.00 16.19
CA GLY A 20 43.46 -50.55 15.95
C GLY A 20 42.13 -49.92 15.51
N GLY A 21 41.15 -49.87 16.42
CA GLY A 21 39.82 -49.36 16.10
C GLY A 21 39.75 -47.84 16.03
N VAL A 22 39.32 -47.32 14.88
CA VAL A 22 38.42 -46.16 14.84
C VAL A 22 37.15 -46.66 14.17
N GLN A 23 36.09 -46.88 14.96
CA GLN A 23 34.77 -46.99 14.36
C GLN A 23 34.46 -45.64 13.74
N ALA A 24 34.30 -45.61 12.42
CA ALA A 24 33.55 -44.55 11.78
C ALA A 24 32.13 -44.66 12.34
N ALA A 25 31.83 -43.84 13.35
CA ALA A 25 30.47 -43.52 13.70
C ALA A 25 29.88 -42.78 12.50
N ALA A 26 29.34 -43.55 11.55
CA ALA A 26 28.14 -43.09 10.86
C ALA A 26 27.19 -42.66 11.98
N ALA A 27 26.87 -41.37 12.03
CA ALA A 27 25.77 -40.93 12.85
C ALA A 27 24.54 -41.62 12.26
N GLU A 28 24.08 -42.67 12.92
CA GLU A 28 22.77 -43.24 12.66
C GLU A 28 21.79 -42.07 12.82
N GLU A 29 21.16 -41.68 11.70
CA GLU A 29 19.97 -40.84 11.77
C GLU A 29 18.91 -41.71 12.44
N GLU A 30 18.87 -41.69 13.79
CA GLU A 30 17.74 -42.19 14.56
C GLU A 30 16.49 -41.65 13.88
N GLU A 31 15.67 -42.53 13.33
CA GLU A 31 14.38 -42.18 12.74
C GLU A 31 13.52 -41.66 13.89
N ARG A 32 13.53 -40.34 14.11
CA ARG A 32 13.10 -39.72 15.37
C ARG A 32 11.58 -39.77 15.50
N GLU A 33 11.08 -40.87 16.05
CA GLU A 33 9.71 -41.03 16.53
C GLU A 33 9.27 -39.80 17.33
N VAL A 34 8.46 -38.96 16.67
CA VAL A 34 7.69 -37.80 17.14
C VAL A 34 8.06 -37.28 18.54
N VAL A 35 8.92 -36.26 18.59
CA VAL A 35 9.33 -35.60 19.83
C VAL A 35 8.13 -34.98 20.54
N ARG A 36 7.88 -35.40 21.78
CA ARG A 36 6.86 -34.80 22.64
C ARG A 36 7.34 -33.45 23.14
N VAL A 37 6.49 -32.45 23.03
CA VAL A 37 6.76 -31.07 23.45
C VAL A 37 5.86 -30.73 24.62
N ARG A 38 6.44 -30.19 25.70
CA ARG A 38 5.74 -29.61 26.85
C ARG A 38 5.95 -28.12 26.84
N VAL A 39 4.89 -27.33 26.94
CA VAL A 39 4.97 -25.87 26.84
C VAL A 39 4.36 -25.21 28.06
N LYS A 40 5.05 -24.19 28.59
CA LYS A 40 4.57 -23.27 29.59
C LYS A 40 4.36 -21.87 28.98
N LYS A 41 3.13 -21.39 28.95
CA LYS A 41 2.80 -19.99 28.60
C LYS A 41 2.88 -19.12 29.87
N CYS A 42 3.51 -17.96 29.75
CA CYS A 42 3.59 -16.92 30.75
C CYS A 42 3.02 -15.61 30.16
N GLU A 43 2.06 -14.98 30.84
CA GLU A 43 1.42 -13.73 30.37
C GLU A 43 1.25 -12.79 31.59
N ASN A 44 2.25 -11.92 31.79
CA ASN A 44 2.32 -10.96 32.90
C ASN A 44 2.04 -11.58 34.29
N PHE A 45 0.99 -11.12 34.98
CA PHE A 45 0.60 -11.57 36.32
C PHE A 45 -0.41 -12.74 36.32
N LEU A 46 -0.76 -13.28 35.16
CA LEU A 46 -1.67 -14.43 35.06
C LEU A 46 -0.96 -15.73 35.46
N PRO A 47 -1.68 -16.71 36.05
CA PRO A 47 -1.12 -18.02 36.35
C PRO A 47 -0.67 -18.71 35.04
N PRO A 48 0.49 -19.38 35.03
CA PRO A 48 1.04 -19.95 33.79
C PRO A 48 0.21 -21.13 33.29
N GLU A 49 -0.15 -21.10 32.02
CA GLU A 49 -0.85 -22.20 31.36
C GLU A 49 0.13 -23.25 30.84
N PHE A 50 -0.33 -24.51 30.79
CA PHE A 50 0.47 -25.62 30.29
C PHE A 50 -0.27 -26.37 29.18
N ARG A 51 0.48 -26.73 28.13
CA ARG A 51 0.02 -27.60 27.03
C ARG A 51 1.07 -28.66 26.72
N SER A 52 0.66 -29.71 26.02
CA SER A 52 1.57 -30.73 25.52
C SER A 52 1.05 -31.29 24.21
N PHE A 53 1.96 -31.50 23.27
CA PHE A 53 1.69 -32.08 21.95
C PHE A 53 2.92 -32.90 21.52
N ALA A 54 2.93 -33.41 20.29
CA ALA A 54 4.06 -34.11 19.72
C ALA A 54 4.31 -33.60 18.29
N VAL A 55 5.58 -33.47 17.91
CA VAL A 55 6.02 -32.93 16.62
C VAL A 55 7.06 -33.84 16.00
N ASP A 56 7.07 -33.93 14.67
CA ASP A 56 8.09 -34.65 13.92
C ASP A 56 9.27 -33.69 13.61
N PRO A 57 10.49 -33.94 14.12
CA PRO A 57 11.64 -33.07 13.89
C PRO A 57 12.07 -32.92 12.43
N GLN A 58 11.67 -33.83 11.53
CA GLN A 58 12.06 -33.78 10.12
C GLN A 58 11.23 -32.76 9.31
N ILE A 59 10.02 -32.44 9.76
CA ILE A 59 9.07 -31.55 9.05
C ILE A 59 8.61 -30.34 9.88
N THR A 60 9.02 -30.23 11.14
CA THR A 60 8.64 -29.13 12.03
C THR A 60 9.72 -28.05 12.05
N SER A 61 9.57 -27.03 11.19
CA SER A 61 10.33 -25.78 11.31
C SER A 61 9.84 -24.94 12.50
N LEU A 62 10.55 -23.86 12.81
CA LEU A 62 10.19 -22.87 13.81
C LEU A 62 8.84 -22.21 13.47
N ASP A 63 8.54 -21.94 12.21
CA ASP A 63 7.23 -21.43 11.80
C ASP A 63 6.11 -22.44 12.07
N VAL A 64 6.35 -23.72 11.74
CA VAL A 64 5.39 -24.80 12.05
C VAL A 64 5.17 -24.91 13.56
N LEU A 65 6.24 -24.84 14.35
CA LEU A 65 6.17 -24.83 15.81
C LEU A 65 5.43 -23.61 16.36
N GLN A 66 5.68 -22.40 15.85
CA GLN A 66 4.94 -21.18 16.18
C GLN A 66 3.45 -21.34 15.87
N HIS A 67 3.09 -21.88 14.70
CA HIS A 67 1.70 -22.12 14.34
C HIS A 67 1.02 -23.17 15.25
N ILE A 68 1.74 -24.21 15.68
CA ILE A 68 1.24 -25.17 16.67
C ILE A 68 1.05 -24.49 18.04
N LEU A 69 1.99 -23.62 18.46
CA LEU A 69 1.92 -22.89 19.73
C LEU A 69 0.75 -21.89 19.77
N ILE A 70 0.54 -21.11 18.69
CA ILE A 70 -0.58 -20.17 18.56
C ILE A 70 -1.92 -20.92 18.68
N ARG A 71 -2.04 -22.09 18.04
CA ARG A 71 -3.23 -22.95 18.12
C ARG A 71 -3.38 -23.69 19.45
N ALA A 72 -2.29 -24.01 20.15
CA ALA A 72 -2.35 -24.72 21.42
C ALA A 72 -2.84 -23.83 22.57
N PHE A 73 -2.62 -22.52 22.49
CA PHE A 73 -2.91 -21.55 23.57
C PHE A 73 -3.90 -20.44 23.17
N ASP A 74 -4.56 -20.57 22.02
CA ASP A 74 -5.52 -19.58 21.48
C ASP A 74 -4.98 -18.14 21.52
N LEU A 75 -3.77 -17.93 20.99
CA LEU A 75 -3.03 -16.66 21.13
C LEU A 75 -3.58 -15.50 20.27
N ASN A 76 -4.82 -15.58 19.77
CA ASN A 76 -5.50 -14.55 18.96
C ASN A 76 -4.61 -13.88 17.90
N GLY A 77 -3.87 -14.68 17.13
CA GLY A 77 -2.98 -14.19 16.06
C GLY A 77 -1.73 -13.42 16.52
N LYS A 78 -1.51 -13.20 17.83
CA LYS A 78 -0.30 -12.57 18.36
C LYS A 78 0.92 -13.41 17.95
N LYS A 79 1.73 -12.95 16.99
CA LYS A 79 3.08 -13.50 16.72
C LYS A 79 4.13 -12.98 17.71
N ASN A 80 3.85 -11.88 18.42
CA ASN A 80 4.79 -11.20 19.30
C ASN A 80 4.89 -11.89 20.68
N PHE A 81 5.38 -13.12 20.71
CA PHE A 81 5.75 -13.83 21.94
C PHE A 81 7.14 -14.44 21.81
N GLY A 82 7.93 -14.39 22.88
CA GLY A 82 9.23 -15.04 22.91
C GLY A 82 9.07 -16.54 23.09
N ILE A 83 9.72 -17.35 22.24
CA ILE A 83 9.91 -18.78 22.48
C ILE A 83 11.31 -18.97 23.07
N SER A 84 11.40 -19.77 24.13
CA SER A 84 12.67 -20.31 24.63
C SER A 84 12.54 -21.79 24.93
N TYR A 85 13.60 -22.57 24.73
CA TYR A 85 13.67 -23.98 25.13
C TYR A 85 14.52 -24.16 26.38
N LEU A 86 14.21 -25.17 27.21
CA LEU A 86 15.09 -25.53 28.32
C LEU A 86 16.32 -26.27 27.77
N GLY A 87 17.47 -25.64 27.85
CA GLY A 87 18.77 -26.21 27.47
C GLY A 87 19.77 -26.10 28.62
N ARG A 88 21.05 -26.33 28.31
CA ARG A 88 22.17 -26.04 29.23
C ARG A 88 22.99 -24.88 28.71
N ASP A 89 23.37 -23.98 29.62
CA ASP A 89 24.21 -22.84 29.30
C ASP A 89 25.70 -23.22 29.17
N ARG A 90 26.56 -22.22 28.94
CA ARG A 90 28.02 -22.41 28.82
C ARG A 90 28.70 -22.82 30.14
N LEU A 91 27.98 -22.82 31.26
CA LEU A 91 28.44 -23.25 32.58
C LEU A 91 27.81 -24.61 32.99
N GLY A 92 27.00 -25.21 32.12
CA GLY A 92 26.31 -26.48 32.34
C GLY A 92 25.03 -26.40 33.18
N GLN A 93 24.56 -25.19 33.50
CA GLN A 93 23.33 -24.97 34.28
C GLN A 93 22.10 -25.00 33.37
N GLU A 94 20.96 -25.44 33.89
CA GLU A 94 19.71 -25.50 33.13
C GLU A 94 19.10 -24.10 33.00
N ALA A 95 18.94 -23.64 31.75
CA ALA A 95 18.51 -22.29 31.42
C ALA A 95 17.55 -22.29 30.23
N TYR A 96 16.65 -21.30 30.19
CA TYR A 96 15.81 -21.08 29.02
C TYR A 96 16.59 -20.30 27.96
N LEU A 97 16.94 -20.98 26.87
CA LEU A 97 17.66 -20.42 25.72
C LEU A 97 16.64 -19.95 24.67
N SER A 98 16.79 -18.72 24.17
CA SER A 98 15.92 -18.18 23.12
C SER A 98 15.95 -19.06 21.87
N LEU A 99 14.79 -19.27 21.26
CA LEU A 99 14.62 -20.10 20.08
C LEU A 99 14.26 -19.19 18.90
N LEU A 100 15.27 -18.79 18.12
CA LEU A 100 15.17 -17.69 17.14
C LEU A 100 15.28 -18.17 15.68
N SER A 101 15.70 -19.41 15.45
CA SER A 101 15.92 -19.99 14.13
C SER A 101 15.65 -21.49 14.09
N ASP A 102 15.53 -22.07 12.88
CA ASP A 102 15.49 -23.53 12.68
C ASP A 102 16.77 -24.24 13.17
N TRP A 103 17.90 -23.53 13.23
CA TRP A 103 19.13 -24.07 13.81
C TRP A 103 19.03 -24.18 15.34
N ASP A 104 18.42 -23.19 16.00
CA ASP A 104 18.11 -23.28 17.44
C ASP A 104 17.06 -24.37 17.70
N LEU A 105 16.07 -24.54 16.82
CA LEU A 105 15.08 -25.62 16.92
C LEU A 105 15.71 -27.01 16.76
N SER A 106 16.57 -27.18 15.76
CA SER A 106 17.32 -28.41 15.52
C SER A 106 18.19 -28.76 16.72
N THR A 107 18.84 -27.75 17.32
CA THR A 107 19.60 -27.86 18.57
C THR A 107 18.68 -28.21 19.75
N ALA A 108 17.51 -27.57 19.88
CA ALA A 108 16.54 -27.88 20.91
C ALA A 108 16.04 -29.34 20.82
N PHE A 109 15.72 -29.84 19.62
CA PHE A 109 15.38 -31.25 19.40
C PHE A 109 16.55 -32.20 19.70
N ALA A 110 17.80 -31.81 19.44
CA ALA A 110 18.98 -32.62 19.73
C ALA A 110 19.37 -32.62 21.22
N THR A 111 19.11 -31.54 21.95
CA THR A 111 19.41 -31.39 23.38
C THR A 111 18.25 -31.75 24.32
N ALA A 112 17.04 -31.96 23.77
CA ALA A 112 15.86 -32.33 24.53
C ALA A 112 16.08 -33.61 25.36
N SER A 113 15.84 -33.53 26.67
CA SER A 113 15.89 -34.68 27.55
C SER A 113 14.70 -35.61 27.24
N LYS A 114 14.95 -36.69 26.47
CA LYS A 114 13.98 -37.78 26.25
C LYS A 114 13.36 -38.14 27.62
N PRO A 115 12.04 -37.98 27.83
CA PRO A 115 10.98 -38.09 26.83
C PRO A 115 10.28 -36.77 26.42
N TYR A 116 10.79 -35.57 26.70
CA TYR A 116 10.16 -34.32 26.22
C TYR A 116 11.11 -33.14 25.99
N LEU A 117 10.83 -32.35 24.95
CA LEU A 117 11.32 -30.98 24.80
C LEU A 117 10.48 -30.05 25.69
N GLN A 118 11.11 -29.26 26.56
CA GLN A 118 10.42 -28.20 27.31
C GLN A 118 10.58 -26.85 26.60
N LEU A 119 9.46 -26.19 26.33
CA LEU A 119 9.39 -24.83 25.81
C LEU A 119 8.71 -23.89 26.81
N ARG A 120 9.10 -22.62 26.75
CA ARG A 120 8.45 -21.49 27.39
C ARG A 120 8.01 -20.50 26.32
N VAL A 121 6.81 -19.96 26.50
CA VAL A 121 6.21 -18.90 25.68
C VAL A 121 5.99 -17.71 26.59
N ASP A 122 6.70 -16.60 26.36
CA ASP A 122 6.56 -15.36 27.11
C ASP A 122 5.85 -14.30 26.24
N ILE A 123 4.63 -13.95 26.63
CA ILE A 123 3.83 -12.93 25.97
C ILE A 123 4.18 -11.57 26.56
N ARG A 124 4.78 -10.70 25.74
CA ARG A 124 5.06 -9.31 26.13
C ARG A 124 3.82 -8.43 25.93
N PRO A 125 3.58 -7.41 26.78
CA PRO A 125 2.70 -6.31 26.42
C PRO A 125 3.26 -5.57 25.20
N THR A 126 2.41 -4.87 24.45
CA THR A 126 2.78 -4.20 23.19
C THR A 126 3.34 -2.80 23.42
N GLU A 127 4.41 -2.69 24.20
CA GLU A 127 5.25 -1.49 24.34
C GLU A 127 6.74 -1.94 24.32
N ASP A 128 7.64 -1.05 23.86
CA ASP A 128 9.11 -1.16 23.84
C ASP A 128 9.82 -2.32 23.08
N SER A 129 9.98 -2.12 21.75
CA SER A 129 11.26 -2.26 20.97
C SER A 129 12.03 -3.62 20.90
N PRO A 130 13.10 -3.77 20.08
CA PRO A 130 13.44 -3.11 18.80
C PRO A 130 13.75 -4.08 17.62
N LEU A 131 13.70 -3.54 16.38
CA LEU A 131 14.47 -3.93 15.16
C LEU A 131 14.25 -5.29 14.41
N LEU A 132 14.36 -5.19 13.07
CA LEU A 132 14.60 -6.24 12.04
C LEU A 132 13.49 -7.31 11.90
N GLU A 133 12.49 -7.18 11.02
CA GLU A 133 12.50 -7.06 9.53
C GLU A 133 12.93 -8.35 8.81
N ASP A 134 11.98 -8.98 8.09
CA ASP A 134 12.13 -9.19 6.64
C ASP A 134 10.73 -9.22 5.97
N TRP A 135 10.66 -9.06 4.63
CA TRP A 135 9.42 -8.71 3.92
C TRP A 135 8.64 -9.88 3.26
N ASP A 136 7.37 -9.59 2.93
CA ASP A 136 6.42 -10.33 2.06
C ASP A 136 5.67 -11.57 2.64
N ILE A 137 4.42 -11.34 3.09
CA ILE A 137 3.17 -11.88 2.48
C ILE A 137 1.96 -11.31 3.23
N ILE A 138 1.02 -10.71 2.49
CA ILE A 138 -0.34 -10.43 2.98
C ILE A 138 -1.18 -11.70 2.75
N SER A 139 -1.82 -12.20 3.81
CA SER A 139 -2.81 -13.29 3.71
C SER A 139 -4.12 -12.86 4.38
N PRO A 140 -5.25 -12.81 3.66
CA PRO A 140 -6.55 -12.46 4.23
C PRO A 140 -7.15 -13.61 5.07
N LYS A 141 -7.47 -13.32 6.34
CA LYS A 141 -8.62 -13.91 7.08
C LYS A 141 -8.82 -13.23 8.44
N ASP A 142 -9.57 -12.14 8.44
CA ASP A 142 -10.34 -11.63 9.59
C ASP A 142 -11.49 -10.74 9.07
N VAL A 143 -12.39 -11.34 8.28
CA VAL A 143 -13.61 -10.69 7.77
C VAL A 143 -14.78 -11.69 7.81
N ILE A 144 -15.91 -11.25 8.38
CA ILE A 144 -17.20 -11.96 8.59
C ILE A 144 -17.26 -12.98 9.74
N GLY A 145 -18.08 -12.67 10.75
CA GLY A 145 -18.59 -13.58 11.78
C GLY A 145 -17.83 -13.52 13.12
N SER A 146 -18.40 -13.09 14.24
CA SER A 146 -19.80 -12.69 14.52
C SER A 146 -19.86 -11.66 15.64
N ASP A 147 -20.81 -10.72 15.57
CA ASP A 147 -21.88 -10.66 16.57
C ASP A 147 -22.96 -9.62 16.23
N VAL A 148 -24.16 -10.13 15.93
CA VAL A 148 -25.40 -9.38 16.18
C VAL A 148 -25.87 -9.80 17.56
N LEU A 149 -25.57 -9.00 18.60
CA LEU A 149 -26.45 -8.77 19.77
C LEU A 149 -25.80 -7.81 20.78
N LEU A 150 -25.92 -6.51 20.53
CA LEU A 150 -26.30 -5.54 21.57
C LEU A 150 -26.84 -4.28 20.90
N ALA A 151 -28.10 -3.94 21.20
CA ALA A 151 -28.77 -2.76 20.66
C ALA A 151 -28.52 -1.52 21.54
N GLU A 152 -29.04 -0.37 21.08
CA GLU A 152 -29.23 0.84 21.89
C GLU A 152 -27.99 1.56 22.45
N LYS A 153 -27.26 2.25 21.55
CA LYS A 153 -27.19 3.74 21.61
C LYS A 153 -26.58 4.41 20.36
N ARG A 154 -27.47 4.70 19.41
CA ARG A 154 -27.44 5.92 18.58
C ARG A 154 -28.72 6.70 18.94
N SER A 155 -28.84 8.02 18.81
CA SER A 155 -28.16 8.95 17.90
C SER A 155 -28.07 10.35 18.54
N SER A 156 -27.00 11.11 18.29
CA SER A 156 -26.95 12.33 17.44
C SER A 156 -27.58 13.61 18.01
N LEU A 157 -26.98 14.76 17.67
CA LEU A 157 -27.75 15.91 17.23
C LEU A 157 -26.97 16.70 16.17
N THR A 158 -27.41 16.63 14.92
CA THR A 158 -27.17 17.69 13.93
C THR A 158 -28.28 18.72 14.05
N THR A 159 -27.94 20.00 13.96
CA THR A 159 -28.55 20.99 13.03
C THR A 159 -28.34 22.41 13.54
N ALA A 160 -27.56 23.19 12.78
CA ALA A 160 -27.63 24.64 12.74
C ALA A 160 -27.13 25.12 11.36
N ALA A 161 -27.99 25.00 10.33
CA ALA A 161 -27.81 25.77 9.10
C ALA A 161 -28.33 27.20 9.39
N LEU A 162 -27.68 28.27 8.93
CA LEU A 162 -27.65 28.83 7.57
C LEU A 162 -26.78 30.12 7.60
N PRO A 163 -26.45 30.80 6.48
CA PRO A 163 -26.43 30.38 5.07
C PRO A 163 -25.14 30.81 4.31
N PHE A 164 -24.49 29.90 3.56
CA PHE A 164 -23.53 30.32 2.50
C PHE A 164 -23.33 29.32 1.34
N THR A 165 -23.80 28.08 1.46
CA THR A 165 -23.41 26.96 0.57
C THR A 165 -24.04 26.94 -0.83
N GLN A 166 -24.99 27.83 -1.14
CA GLN A 166 -25.67 27.87 -2.45
C GLN A 166 -24.77 28.28 -3.63
N SER A 167 -23.57 28.84 -3.39
CA SER A 167 -22.63 29.17 -4.47
C SER A 167 -21.92 27.93 -5.05
N ILE A 168 -21.50 27.00 -4.17
CA ILE A 168 -20.53 25.94 -4.48
C ILE A 168 -21.15 24.76 -5.23
N LEU A 169 -22.37 24.34 -4.85
CA LEU A 169 -23.10 23.25 -5.52
C LEU A 169 -23.24 23.48 -7.04
N SER A 170 -23.44 24.74 -7.44
CA SER A 170 -23.56 25.13 -8.84
C SER A 170 -22.27 24.94 -9.66
N GLN A 171 -21.09 24.92 -9.03
CA GLN A 171 -19.81 24.89 -9.74
C GLN A 171 -19.43 23.46 -10.14
N VAL A 172 -19.51 22.50 -9.21
CA VAL A 172 -19.11 21.10 -9.45
C VAL A 172 -20.00 20.41 -10.49
N GLY A 173 -21.32 20.67 -10.47
CA GLY A 173 -22.23 20.20 -11.51
C GLY A 173 -21.82 20.73 -12.89
N ARG A 174 -21.55 22.04 -13.01
CA ARG A 174 -21.14 22.66 -14.29
C ARG A 174 -19.78 22.19 -14.82
N THR A 175 -18.86 21.73 -13.99
CA THR A 175 -17.57 21.19 -14.46
C THR A 175 -17.71 19.73 -14.92
N LEU A 176 -18.46 18.90 -14.18
CA LEU A 176 -18.81 17.55 -14.60
C LEU A 176 -19.65 17.55 -15.90
N SER A 177 -20.69 18.39 -16.00
CA SER A 177 -21.49 18.50 -17.23
C SER A 177 -20.67 19.00 -18.44
N LYS A 178 -19.67 19.87 -18.25
CA LYS A 178 -18.73 20.25 -19.32
C LYS A 178 -17.85 19.08 -19.76
N VAL A 179 -17.31 18.31 -18.81
CA VAL A 179 -16.53 17.11 -19.12
C VAL A 179 -17.40 16.08 -19.86
N GLN A 180 -18.64 15.86 -19.41
CA GLN A 180 -19.63 14.99 -20.06
C GLN A 180 -19.98 15.48 -21.47
N GLN A 181 -20.21 16.78 -21.67
CA GLN A 181 -20.54 17.39 -22.96
C GLN A 181 -19.35 17.39 -23.94
N VAL A 182 -18.10 17.37 -23.44
CA VAL A 182 -16.89 17.19 -24.25
C VAL A 182 -16.57 15.71 -24.51
N LEU A 183 -16.88 14.80 -23.58
CA LEU A 183 -16.80 13.35 -23.80
C LEU A 183 -17.85 12.86 -24.81
N SER A 184 -19.01 13.52 -24.87
CA SER A 184 -20.06 13.32 -25.87
C SER A 184 -19.57 13.59 -27.31
N TRP A 185 -18.48 14.35 -27.51
CA TRP A 185 -17.91 14.60 -28.84
C TRP A 185 -17.15 13.38 -29.38
N SER A 186 -17.90 12.46 -30.01
CA SER A 186 -17.42 11.43 -30.94
C SER A 186 -16.72 10.21 -30.30
N TYR A 187 -17.49 9.39 -29.58
CA TYR A 187 -17.23 7.94 -29.44
C TYR A 187 -18.04 7.06 -30.42
N GLY A 188 -18.52 7.65 -31.53
CA GLY A 188 -18.93 6.90 -32.72
C GLY A 188 -17.74 6.32 -33.48
N GLU A 189 -17.99 5.31 -34.31
CA GLU A 189 -17.01 4.43 -34.99
C GLU A 189 -15.87 5.11 -35.75
N ASP A 190 -14.83 5.58 -35.05
CA ASP A 190 -13.42 5.49 -35.48
C ASP A 190 -12.47 5.88 -34.33
N VAL A 191 -11.67 4.93 -33.82
CA VAL A 191 -10.83 5.15 -32.63
C VAL A 191 -9.60 5.99 -32.99
N LYS A 192 -9.73 7.31 -32.91
CA LYS A 192 -8.63 8.27 -33.03
C LYS A 192 -7.45 7.85 -32.13
N PRO A 193 -6.19 7.94 -32.61
CA PRO A 193 -5.03 7.61 -31.79
C PRO A 193 -4.97 8.50 -30.55
N PHE A 194 -4.24 8.06 -29.52
CA PHE A 194 -3.94 8.89 -28.36
C PHE A 194 -3.47 10.27 -28.82
N LYS A 195 -4.05 11.34 -28.26
CA LYS A 195 -3.51 12.69 -28.47
C LYS A 195 -2.01 12.66 -28.12
N PRO A 196 -1.15 13.36 -28.87
CA PRO A 196 0.26 13.45 -28.52
C PRO A 196 0.41 13.97 -27.08
N PRO A 197 1.56 13.73 -26.41
CA PRO A 197 1.84 14.37 -25.14
C PRO A 197 1.65 15.89 -25.25
N LEU A 198 1.23 16.54 -24.16
CA LEU A 198 1.20 18.00 -24.07
C LEU A 198 2.62 18.53 -24.29
N SER A 199 2.81 19.39 -25.30
CA SER A 199 4.10 20.01 -25.63
C SER A 199 4.23 21.39 -25.00
N ASP A 200 5.46 21.91 -24.92
CA ASP A 200 5.74 23.24 -24.35
C ASP A 200 4.94 24.38 -25.00
N ALA A 201 4.89 24.41 -26.34
CA ALA A 201 4.14 25.42 -27.08
C ALA A 201 2.61 25.34 -26.82
N GLU A 202 2.06 24.13 -26.61
CA GLU A 202 0.65 23.96 -26.28
C GLU A 202 0.37 24.34 -24.81
N PHE A 203 1.27 23.97 -23.88
CA PHE A 203 1.16 24.32 -22.46
C PHE A 203 1.11 25.84 -22.25
N HIS A 204 1.92 26.61 -22.99
CA HIS A 204 1.89 28.07 -22.95
C HIS A 204 0.51 28.67 -23.31
N THR A 205 -0.33 27.98 -24.10
CA THR A 205 -1.69 28.48 -24.43
C THR A 205 -2.67 28.43 -23.24
N TYR A 206 -2.35 27.69 -22.18
CA TYR A 206 -3.13 27.66 -20.94
C TYR A 206 -2.72 28.79 -19.98
N LEU A 207 -1.60 29.46 -20.22
CA LEU A 207 -1.10 30.55 -19.39
C LEU A 207 -1.56 31.91 -19.92
N ASN A 208 -1.78 32.87 -19.02
CA ASN A 208 -1.97 34.28 -19.41
C ASN A 208 -0.61 35.01 -19.53
N HIS A 209 -0.66 36.31 -19.83
CA HIS A 209 0.53 37.14 -20.03
C HIS A 209 1.40 37.33 -18.76
N GLU A 210 0.86 37.11 -17.57
CA GLU A 210 1.60 37.07 -16.30
C GLU A 210 2.08 35.64 -15.94
N GLY A 211 1.80 34.68 -16.81
CA GLY A 211 2.09 33.26 -16.62
C GLY A 211 1.14 32.53 -15.68
N GLN A 212 0.03 33.12 -15.23
CA GLN A 212 -0.99 32.45 -14.40
C GLN A 212 -1.73 31.38 -15.22
N LEU A 213 -2.15 30.29 -14.60
CA LEU A 213 -2.90 29.22 -15.26
C LEU A 213 -4.38 29.60 -15.40
N SER A 214 -4.80 29.92 -16.63
CA SER A 214 -6.14 30.46 -16.92
C SER A 214 -7.25 29.41 -17.00
N ARG A 215 -6.91 28.17 -17.39
CA ARG A 215 -7.86 27.08 -17.69
C ARG A 215 -7.38 25.74 -17.11
N PRO A 216 -7.37 25.59 -15.77
CA PRO A 216 -6.77 24.41 -15.10
C PRO A 216 -7.51 23.10 -15.41
N GLU A 217 -8.83 23.12 -15.56
CA GLU A 217 -9.65 21.96 -15.92
C GLU A 217 -9.34 21.46 -17.34
N GLU A 218 -9.27 22.37 -18.31
CA GLU A 218 -8.96 22.02 -19.70
C GLU A 218 -7.52 21.50 -19.85
N LEU A 219 -6.58 22.03 -19.06
CA LEU A 219 -5.21 21.50 -18.98
C LEU A 219 -5.22 20.07 -18.42
N ARG A 220 -5.94 19.82 -17.32
CA ARG A 220 -6.12 18.48 -16.74
C ARG A 220 -6.73 17.51 -17.75
N LEU A 221 -7.81 17.88 -18.44
CA LEU A 221 -8.43 17.06 -19.48
C LEU A 221 -7.49 16.80 -20.67
N ARG A 222 -6.70 17.80 -21.09
CA ARG A 222 -5.69 17.65 -22.16
C ARG A 222 -4.58 16.66 -21.78
N ILE A 223 -4.13 16.68 -20.54
CA ILE A 223 -3.17 15.73 -19.98
C ILE A 223 -3.82 14.34 -19.86
N TYR A 224 -5.06 14.25 -19.37
CA TYR A 224 -5.79 13.00 -19.27
C TYR A 224 -5.83 12.26 -20.61
N HIS A 225 -6.12 12.95 -21.71
CA HIS A 225 -6.13 12.30 -23.02
C HIS A 225 -4.75 11.87 -23.54
N GLY A 226 -3.68 12.67 -23.34
CA GLY A 226 -2.38 12.48 -24.04
C GLY A 226 -1.12 12.22 -23.19
N GLY A 227 -1.12 12.51 -21.88
CA GLY A 227 0.08 12.62 -21.05
C GLY A 227 0.87 13.91 -21.30
N VAL A 228 2.06 14.01 -20.70
CA VAL A 228 2.95 15.18 -20.75
C VAL A 228 4.26 14.86 -21.48
N GLU A 229 4.82 15.81 -22.24
CA GLU A 229 6.17 15.66 -22.80
C GLU A 229 7.22 15.57 -21.65
N PRO A 230 8.24 14.68 -21.72
CA PRO A 230 9.19 14.47 -20.62
C PRO A 230 9.89 15.75 -20.12
N SER A 231 10.15 16.69 -21.02
CA SER A 231 10.72 18.03 -20.75
C SER A 231 9.84 18.87 -19.81
N LEU A 232 8.51 18.82 -20.00
CA LEU A 232 7.54 19.60 -19.24
C LEU A 232 7.21 19.03 -17.85
N ARG A 233 7.54 17.76 -17.57
CA ARG A 233 7.18 17.08 -16.31
C ARG A 233 7.57 17.89 -15.07
N LYS A 234 8.79 18.45 -15.05
CA LYS A 234 9.34 19.32 -13.98
C LYS A 234 8.44 20.53 -13.64
N VAL A 235 7.62 20.99 -14.58
CA VAL A 235 6.67 22.11 -14.40
C VAL A 235 5.25 21.61 -14.19
N VAL A 236 4.75 20.76 -15.10
CA VAL A 236 3.33 20.35 -15.15
C VAL A 236 2.92 19.50 -13.96
N TRP A 237 3.81 18.63 -13.45
CA TRP A 237 3.50 17.78 -12.30
C TRP A 237 3.14 18.59 -11.04
N ARG A 238 3.68 19.80 -10.89
CA ARG A 238 3.38 20.69 -9.75
C ARG A 238 1.93 21.19 -9.75
N TYR A 239 1.31 21.33 -10.93
CA TYR A 239 -0.12 21.61 -11.04
C TYR A 239 -0.98 20.35 -10.83
N LEU A 240 -0.53 19.20 -11.35
CA LEU A 240 -1.23 17.92 -11.16
C LEU A 240 -1.28 17.50 -9.68
N LEU A 241 -0.21 17.79 -8.93
CA LEU A 241 -0.03 17.52 -7.50
C LEU A 241 -0.45 18.69 -6.58
N ASN A 242 -1.08 19.74 -7.13
CA ASN A 242 -1.59 20.89 -6.38
C ASN A 242 -0.56 21.54 -5.43
N VAL A 243 0.64 21.81 -5.94
CA VAL A 243 1.75 22.42 -5.18
C VAL A 243 1.57 23.94 -5.01
N TYR A 244 0.95 24.59 -6.00
CA TYR A 244 0.78 26.03 -6.04
C TYR A 244 -0.62 26.44 -5.56
N PRO A 245 -0.72 27.44 -4.65
CA PRO A 245 -1.93 28.23 -4.49
C PRO A 245 -2.40 28.82 -5.82
N ASP A 246 -3.70 29.09 -5.92
CA ASP A 246 -4.30 29.71 -7.10
C ASP A 246 -3.78 31.14 -7.35
N GLY A 247 -4.01 31.65 -8.56
CA GLY A 247 -3.70 33.03 -8.95
C GLY A 247 -2.21 33.40 -9.05
N LEU A 248 -1.28 32.59 -8.54
CA LEU A 248 0.16 32.92 -8.54
C LEU A 248 0.71 33.07 -9.96
N THR A 249 1.35 34.22 -10.23
CA THR A 249 2.06 34.52 -11.48
C THR A 249 3.27 33.61 -11.70
N GLY A 250 3.82 33.62 -12.92
CA GLY A 250 5.04 32.86 -13.24
C GLY A 250 6.21 33.15 -12.30
N ARG A 251 6.37 34.42 -11.89
CA ARG A 251 7.42 34.85 -10.95
C ARG A 251 7.13 34.39 -9.53
N GLU A 252 5.92 34.60 -9.04
CA GLU A 252 5.56 34.22 -7.66
C GLU A 252 5.67 32.71 -7.44
N ARG A 253 5.32 31.88 -8.44
CA ARG A 253 5.54 30.44 -8.36
C ARG A 253 7.02 30.06 -8.25
N MET A 254 7.93 30.79 -8.90
CA MET A 254 9.38 30.57 -8.71
C MET A 254 9.82 30.93 -7.30
N ASP A 255 9.37 32.06 -6.77
CA ASP A 255 9.75 32.52 -5.43
C ASP A 255 9.07 31.71 -4.31
N TYR A 256 7.86 31.17 -4.54
CA TYR A 256 7.18 30.18 -3.72
C TYR A 256 8.00 28.89 -3.61
N MET A 257 8.46 28.31 -4.73
CA MET A 257 9.29 27.09 -4.68
C MET A 257 10.63 27.34 -3.98
N LYS A 258 11.28 28.50 -4.20
CA LYS A 258 12.50 28.87 -3.45
C LYS A 258 12.23 28.97 -1.95
N ARG A 259 11.06 29.47 -1.53
CA ARG A 259 10.66 29.53 -0.12
C ARG A 259 10.40 28.15 0.46
N LYS A 260 9.55 27.33 -0.19
CA LYS A 260 9.25 25.96 0.25
C LYS A 260 10.47 25.02 0.21
N SER A 261 11.44 25.25 -0.68
CA SER A 261 12.71 24.51 -0.64
C SER A 261 13.61 24.92 0.53
N ARG A 262 13.57 26.17 1.02
CA ARG A 262 14.28 26.56 2.26
C ARG A 262 13.58 26.02 3.51
N GLU A 263 12.25 26.01 3.50
CA GLU A 263 11.42 25.35 4.52
C GLU A 263 11.79 23.86 4.62
N TYR A 264 12.00 23.17 3.50
CA TYR A 264 12.52 21.80 3.47
C TYR A 264 13.90 21.65 4.14
N GLU A 265 14.89 22.46 3.76
CA GLU A 265 16.23 22.38 4.38
C GLU A 265 16.18 22.64 5.90
N GLN A 266 15.30 23.54 6.35
CA GLN A 266 15.06 23.76 7.77
C GLN A 266 14.49 22.49 8.43
N LEU A 267 13.39 21.94 7.90
CA LEU A 267 12.77 20.70 8.43
C LEU A 267 13.75 19.51 8.45
N LYS A 268 14.65 19.44 7.45
CA LYS A 268 15.75 18.46 7.38
C LYS A 268 16.79 18.66 8.48
N SER A 269 17.14 19.91 8.80
CA SER A 269 18.07 20.23 9.90
C SER A 269 17.48 19.99 11.30
N GLU A 270 16.15 19.93 11.42
CA GLU A 270 15.42 19.84 12.69
C GLU A 270 15.07 18.40 13.12
N TRP A 271 15.51 17.35 12.40
CA TRP A 271 15.14 15.95 12.70
C TRP A 271 15.29 15.57 14.19
N ALA A 272 16.46 15.85 14.77
CA ALA A 272 16.78 15.53 16.17
C ALA A 272 16.08 16.43 17.21
N GLN A 273 15.28 17.41 16.76
CA GLN A 273 14.39 18.24 17.59
C GLN A 273 12.92 17.76 17.51
N ARG A 274 12.62 16.88 16.55
CA ARG A 274 11.25 16.48 16.15
C ARG A 274 10.94 15.00 16.44
N ALA A 275 11.96 14.16 16.60
CA ALA A 275 11.86 12.77 17.00
C ALA A 275 12.92 12.44 18.07
N SER A 276 12.70 11.39 18.87
CA SER A 276 13.74 10.90 19.78
C SER A 276 14.93 10.31 19.00
N PRO A 277 16.12 10.15 19.58
CA PRO A 277 17.25 9.49 18.91
C PRO A 277 16.93 8.06 18.46
N GLU A 278 16.10 7.35 19.23
CA GLU A 278 15.69 5.97 19.00
C GLU A 278 14.66 5.87 17.86
N ASP A 279 13.62 6.73 17.88
CA ASP A 279 12.64 6.84 16.80
C ASP A 279 13.30 7.28 15.48
N LEU A 280 14.21 8.25 15.55
CA LEU A 280 14.88 8.81 14.38
C LEU A 280 15.76 7.75 13.69
N GLU A 281 16.55 6.99 14.45
CA GLU A 281 17.38 5.93 13.86
C GLU A 281 16.54 4.74 13.39
N PHE A 282 15.43 4.41 14.08
CA PHE A 282 14.45 3.44 13.57
C PHE A 282 13.90 3.86 12.21
N ILE A 283 13.31 5.07 12.11
CA ILE A 283 12.77 5.64 10.86
C ILE A 283 13.82 5.63 9.75
N ARG A 284 15.04 6.12 10.02
CA ARG A 284 16.14 6.15 9.05
C ARG A 284 16.49 4.74 8.57
N SER A 285 16.56 3.76 9.48
CA SER A 285 16.88 2.37 9.12
C SER A 285 15.81 1.76 8.20
N THR A 286 14.52 1.97 8.48
CA THR A 286 13.41 1.46 7.64
C THR A 286 13.38 2.16 6.28
N VAL A 287 13.54 3.49 6.26
CA VAL A 287 13.64 4.27 5.01
C VAL A 287 14.80 3.77 4.16
N LEU A 288 15.99 3.61 4.75
CA LEU A 288 17.21 3.22 4.02
C LEU A 288 17.04 1.87 3.32
N LYS A 289 16.49 0.86 4.02
CA LYS A 289 16.38 -0.50 3.49
C LYS A 289 15.34 -0.62 2.36
N ASP A 290 14.36 0.29 2.32
CA ASP A 290 13.51 0.50 1.14
C ASP A 290 14.22 1.27 0.00
N VAL A 291 14.97 2.33 0.32
CA VAL A 291 15.69 3.15 -0.65
C VAL A 291 16.73 2.31 -1.42
N LEU A 292 17.51 1.48 -0.74
CA LEU A 292 18.56 0.63 -1.34
C LEU A 292 18.02 -0.36 -2.40
N ARG A 293 16.73 -0.73 -2.31
CA ARG A 293 16.03 -1.61 -3.28
C ARG A 293 15.11 -0.87 -4.26
N THR A 294 14.96 0.45 -4.15
CA THR A 294 14.02 1.24 -4.97
C THR A 294 14.60 1.55 -6.36
N ASP A 295 13.88 1.15 -7.42
CA ASP A 295 14.14 1.43 -8.85
C ASP A 295 15.62 1.38 -9.33
N ARG A 296 16.44 0.50 -8.73
CA ARG A 296 17.90 0.43 -8.97
C ARG A 296 18.32 0.14 -10.41
N ALA A 297 17.40 -0.35 -11.25
CA ALA A 297 17.59 -0.55 -12.69
C ALA A 297 17.36 0.71 -13.55
N HIS A 298 16.81 1.79 -12.97
CA HIS A 298 16.63 3.06 -13.66
C HIS A 298 17.93 3.89 -13.61
N PRO A 299 18.41 4.49 -14.73
CA PRO A 299 19.69 5.19 -14.76
C PRO A 299 19.86 6.33 -13.75
N TYR A 300 18.77 6.95 -13.29
CA TYR A 300 18.83 7.97 -12.24
C TYR A 300 19.31 7.42 -10.90
N TYR A 301 18.88 6.21 -10.53
CA TYR A 301 19.26 5.58 -9.26
C TYR A 301 20.45 4.64 -9.39
N ALA A 302 20.80 4.18 -10.59
CA ALA A 302 21.93 3.29 -10.83
C ALA A 302 23.27 3.88 -10.32
N GLY A 303 24.10 3.02 -9.71
CA GLY A 303 25.37 3.41 -9.10
C GLY A 303 25.48 2.99 -7.62
N PRO A 304 26.49 3.52 -6.91
CA PRO A 304 26.75 3.21 -5.49
C PRO A 304 25.56 3.48 -4.57
N GLU A 305 25.55 2.79 -3.43
CA GLU A 305 24.49 2.88 -2.41
C GLU A 305 24.52 4.23 -1.66
N ASP A 306 25.70 4.84 -1.53
CA ASP A 306 25.89 6.22 -1.07
C ASP A 306 25.75 7.27 -2.19
N GLY A 307 25.21 6.88 -3.35
CA GLY A 307 24.96 7.77 -4.48
C GLY A 307 24.06 8.96 -4.11
N PRO A 308 24.26 10.15 -4.70
CA PRO A 308 23.56 11.37 -4.30
C PRO A 308 22.03 11.26 -4.43
N HIS A 309 21.54 10.55 -5.44
CA HIS A 309 20.09 10.39 -5.67
C HIS A 309 19.43 9.42 -4.69
N LEU A 310 20.17 8.43 -4.16
CA LEU A 310 19.66 7.57 -3.07
C LEU A 310 19.67 8.32 -1.73
N ARG A 311 20.72 9.08 -1.43
CA ARG A 311 20.74 9.98 -0.26
C ARG A 311 19.60 10.99 -0.30
N ALA A 312 19.35 11.62 -1.45
CA ALA A 312 18.22 12.53 -1.62
C ALA A 312 16.85 11.84 -1.45
N LEU A 313 16.70 10.58 -1.87
CA LEU A 313 15.47 9.82 -1.65
C LEU A 313 15.28 9.46 -0.17
N HIS A 314 16.34 9.01 0.49
CA HIS A 314 16.37 8.73 1.92
C HIS A 314 16.05 9.97 2.76
N ASP A 315 16.69 11.10 2.48
CA ASP A 315 16.54 12.32 3.26
C ASP A 315 15.16 12.98 3.03
N LEU A 316 14.60 12.89 1.82
CA LEU A 316 13.22 13.28 1.51
C LEU A 316 12.21 12.49 2.36
N LEU A 317 12.35 11.16 2.38
CA LEU A 317 11.44 10.26 3.08
C LEU A 317 11.59 10.36 4.61
N THR A 318 12.82 10.51 5.11
CA THR A 318 13.11 10.74 6.54
C THR A 318 12.49 12.06 7.01
N THR A 319 12.69 13.16 6.26
CA THR A 319 12.05 14.44 6.59
C THR A 319 10.53 14.34 6.55
N TYR A 320 9.94 13.62 5.59
CA TYR A 320 8.48 13.43 5.57
C TYR A 320 8.00 12.70 6.83
N ALA A 321 8.58 11.54 7.15
CA ALA A 321 8.17 10.71 8.27
C ALA A 321 8.26 11.46 9.62
N VAL A 322 9.38 12.14 9.87
CA VAL A 322 9.62 12.92 11.10
C VAL A 322 8.73 14.17 11.19
N THR A 323 8.25 14.72 10.07
CA THR A 323 7.33 15.87 10.07
C THR A 323 5.84 15.49 10.04
N HIS A 324 5.51 14.24 9.71
CA HIS A 324 4.14 13.74 9.61
C HIS A 324 3.95 12.47 10.47
N PRO A 325 4.19 12.52 11.80
CA PRO A 325 4.26 11.32 12.66
C PRO A 325 2.96 10.48 12.72
N GLN A 326 1.81 11.06 12.35
CA GLN A 326 0.52 10.34 12.21
C GLN A 326 0.51 9.33 11.04
N VAL A 327 1.49 9.40 10.14
CA VAL A 327 1.70 8.51 8.98
C VAL A 327 3.10 7.88 9.04
N SER A 328 4.09 8.65 9.49
CA SER A 328 5.51 8.27 9.56
C SER A 328 6.03 7.75 8.20
N TYR A 329 6.94 6.77 8.21
CA TYR A 329 7.32 6.00 7.03
C TYR A 329 6.60 4.64 6.99
N CYS A 330 6.06 4.27 5.84
CA CYS A 330 5.51 2.94 5.54
C CYS A 330 6.16 2.38 4.27
N GLN A 331 6.48 1.07 4.24
CA GLN A 331 7.19 0.46 3.10
C GLN A 331 6.43 0.66 1.78
N GLY A 332 7.15 1.00 0.71
CA GLY A 332 6.59 1.38 -0.59
C GLY A 332 6.28 2.88 -0.74
N MET A 333 6.36 3.71 0.30
CA MET A 333 6.38 5.17 0.12
C MET A 333 7.59 5.63 -0.73
N SER A 334 8.68 4.87 -0.72
CA SER A 334 9.82 5.06 -1.62
C SER A 334 9.47 4.91 -3.11
N ASP A 335 8.55 4.00 -3.47
CA ASP A 335 8.07 3.84 -4.85
C ASP A 335 7.27 5.05 -5.33
N LEU A 336 6.57 5.74 -4.42
CA LEU A 336 5.84 6.97 -4.71
C LEU A 336 6.78 8.20 -4.80
N ALA A 337 7.80 8.26 -3.95
CA ALA A 337 8.79 9.33 -3.97
C ALA A 337 9.80 9.24 -5.14
N SER A 338 10.20 8.02 -5.53
CA SER A 338 11.11 7.72 -6.65
C SER A 338 10.79 8.47 -7.95
N PRO A 339 9.58 8.33 -8.56
CA PRO A 339 9.25 9.01 -9.80
C PRO A 339 9.21 10.54 -9.63
N ILE A 340 8.79 11.03 -8.46
CA ILE A 340 8.73 12.47 -8.16
C ILE A 340 10.14 13.05 -8.06
N LEU A 341 11.07 12.39 -7.38
CA LEU A 341 12.46 12.85 -7.25
C LEU A 341 13.21 12.75 -8.58
N ALA A 342 13.09 11.63 -9.31
CA ALA A 342 13.71 11.48 -10.64
C ALA A 342 13.16 12.50 -11.67
N VAL A 343 11.89 12.89 -11.57
CA VAL A 343 11.33 13.97 -12.39
C VAL A 343 11.81 15.34 -11.92
N MET A 344 11.70 15.67 -10.62
CA MET A 344 11.98 17.03 -10.13
C MET A 344 13.47 17.36 -10.09
N ASP A 345 14.32 16.35 -9.88
CA ASP A 345 15.78 16.43 -9.91
C ASP A 345 16.36 17.47 -8.93
N HIS A 346 15.67 17.62 -7.80
CA HIS A 346 16.01 18.56 -6.73
C HIS A 346 15.22 18.16 -5.48
N GLU A 347 15.93 17.86 -4.39
CA GLU A 347 15.39 17.25 -3.17
C GLU A 347 14.21 18.03 -2.56
N GLY A 348 14.39 19.32 -2.22
CA GLY A 348 13.32 20.16 -1.70
C GLY A 348 12.13 20.38 -2.65
N HIS A 349 12.32 20.40 -3.97
CA HIS A 349 11.20 20.44 -4.92
C HIS A 349 10.43 19.12 -4.94
N ALA A 350 11.14 17.99 -4.86
CA ALA A 350 10.55 16.66 -4.81
C ALA A 350 9.77 16.44 -3.50
N PHE A 351 10.30 16.89 -2.35
CA PHE A 351 9.60 16.85 -1.06
C PHE A 351 8.25 17.58 -1.10
N VAL A 352 8.22 18.81 -1.64
CA VAL A 352 6.98 19.60 -1.74
C VAL A 352 5.95 18.89 -2.62
N CYS A 353 6.39 18.27 -3.72
CA CYS A 353 5.53 17.45 -4.58
C CYS A 353 5.09 16.14 -3.88
N PHE A 354 5.94 15.56 -3.04
CA PHE A 354 5.65 14.37 -2.25
C PHE A 354 4.59 14.64 -1.18
N CYS A 355 4.67 15.77 -0.46
CA CYS A 355 3.58 16.23 0.40
C CYS A 355 2.27 16.42 -0.39
N GLY A 356 2.34 16.91 -1.63
CA GLY A 356 1.20 17.03 -2.54
C GLY A 356 0.51 15.70 -2.87
N ILE A 357 1.26 14.63 -3.17
CA ILE A 357 0.66 13.29 -3.37
C ILE A 357 0.21 12.65 -2.03
N MET A 358 0.97 12.85 -0.95
CA MET A 358 0.63 12.27 0.35
C MET A 358 -0.62 12.88 0.99
N LYS A 359 -0.99 14.14 0.69
CA LYS A 359 -2.34 14.67 1.01
C LYS A 359 -3.48 13.75 0.52
N ARG A 360 -3.28 13.07 -0.61
CA ARG A 360 -4.26 12.15 -1.24
C ARG A 360 -4.08 10.71 -0.78
N LEU A 361 -2.84 10.27 -0.60
CA LEU A 361 -2.50 8.85 -0.38
C LEU A 361 -2.19 8.46 1.07
N ALA A 362 -1.94 9.39 2.00
CA ALA A 362 -1.60 9.08 3.40
C ALA A 362 -2.58 8.10 4.06
N ALA A 363 -3.87 8.25 3.80
CA ALA A 363 -4.90 7.36 4.34
C ALA A 363 -4.81 5.90 3.84
N ASN A 364 -4.14 5.62 2.70
CA ASN A 364 -3.85 4.24 2.28
C ASN A 364 -2.89 3.53 3.25
N PHE A 365 -1.97 4.27 3.85
CA PHE A 365 -0.90 3.78 4.72
C PHE A 365 -1.29 3.74 6.21
N HIS A 366 -2.51 4.17 6.54
CA HIS A 366 -2.97 4.29 7.92
C HIS A 366 -3.25 2.89 8.53
N PRO A 367 -2.78 2.57 9.75
CA PRO A 367 -2.85 1.21 10.32
C PRO A 367 -4.25 0.61 10.50
N ASP A 368 -5.32 1.42 10.47
CA ASP A 368 -6.70 0.91 10.54
C ASP A 368 -7.20 0.29 9.22
N GLY A 369 -6.42 0.39 8.14
CA GLY A 369 -6.70 -0.22 6.82
C GLY A 369 -7.95 0.31 6.11
N ARG A 370 -8.70 1.26 6.69
CA ARG A 370 -10.07 1.60 6.26
C ARG A 370 -10.12 2.09 4.83
N ALA A 371 -9.17 2.93 4.41
CA ALA A 371 -9.12 3.45 3.04
C ALA A 371 -8.88 2.34 2.00
N MET A 372 -8.04 1.36 2.31
CA MET A 372 -7.78 0.21 1.46
C MET A 372 -9.01 -0.70 1.41
N ALA A 373 -9.63 -1.00 2.55
CA ALA A 373 -10.87 -1.79 2.62
C ALA A 373 -12.00 -1.17 1.79
N THR A 374 -12.20 0.16 1.83
CA THR A 374 -13.15 0.87 0.95
C THR A 374 -12.78 0.73 -0.53
N LYS A 375 -11.50 0.89 -0.89
CA LYS A 375 -11.04 0.74 -2.28
C LYS A 375 -11.23 -0.69 -2.81
N PHE A 376 -10.99 -1.71 -1.98
CA PHE A 376 -11.31 -3.10 -2.34
C PHE A 376 -12.81 -3.31 -2.50
N ALA A 377 -13.65 -2.91 -1.54
CA ALA A 377 -15.10 -3.04 -1.66
C ALA A 377 -15.64 -2.41 -2.96
N HIS A 378 -15.13 -1.23 -3.31
CA HIS A 378 -15.45 -0.56 -4.57
C HIS A 378 -14.90 -1.29 -5.81
N LEU A 379 -13.69 -1.84 -5.77
CA LEU A 379 -13.14 -2.64 -6.89
C LEU A 379 -13.91 -3.96 -7.11
N LYS A 380 -14.35 -4.62 -6.03
CA LYS A 380 -15.20 -5.83 -6.10
C LYS A 380 -16.56 -5.52 -6.71
N LEU A 381 -17.19 -4.43 -6.27
CA LEU A 381 -18.45 -3.95 -6.83
C LEU A 381 -18.31 -3.60 -8.32
N LEU A 382 -17.22 -2.91 -8.69
CA LEU A 382 -16.91 -2.55 -10.06
C LEU A 382 -16.73 -3.79 -10.96
N LEU A 383 -15.95 -4.77 -10.50
CA LEU A 383 -15.71 -6.02 -11.23
C LEU A 383 -17.00 -6.83 -11.40
N ARG A 384 -17.81 -6.94 -10.34
CA ARG A 384 -19.11 -7.62 -10.37
C ARG A 384 -20.12 -6.95 -11.32
N HIS A 385 -20.06 -5.62 -11.46
CA HIS A 385 -20.91 -4.89 -12.41
C HIS A 385 -20.41 -5.06 -13.86
N ALA A 386 -19.10 -5.01 -14.09
CA ALA A 386 -18.51 -5.05 -15.43
C ALA A 386 -18.40 -6.46 -16.04
N ASP A 387 -18.20 -7.50 -15.22
CA ASP A 387 -18.03 -8.88 -15.69
C ASP A 387 -18.53 -9.88 -14.61
N PRO A 388 -19.85 -10.12 -14.53
CA PRO A 388 -20.45 -11.00 -13.51
C PRO A 388 -19.89 -12.42 -13.53
N ASP A 389 -19.65 -12.98 -14.72
CA ASP A 389 -19.11 -14.33 -14.92
C ASP A 389 -17.69 -14.45 -14.35
N PHE A 390 -16.83 -13.46 -14.62
CA PHE A 390 -15.46 -13.46 -14.09
C PHE A 390 -15.43 -13.19 -12.59
N TYR A 391 -16.33 -12.34 -12.07
CA TYR A 391 -16.49 -12.18 -10.63
C TYR A 391 -16.93 -13.49 -9.96
N GLN A 392 -17.92 -14.20 -10.51
CA GLN A 392 -18.36 -15.51 -10.00
C GLN A 392 -17.21 -16.53 -10.02
N TYR A 393 -16.45 -16.60 -11.11
CA TYR A 393 -15.25 -17.46 -11.19
C TYR A 393 -14.27 -17.17 -10.05
N LEU A 394 -14.02 -15.90 -9.72
CA LEU A 394 -13.14 -15.54 -8.60
C LEU A 394 -13.73 -15.90 -7.25
N GLN A 395 -15.06 -15.88 -7.07
CA GLN A 395 -15.70 -16.41 -5.85
C GLN A 395 -15.52 -17.93 -5.73
N GLU A 396 -15.68 -18.67 -6.82
CA GLU A 396 -15.49 -20.13 -6.87
C GLU A 396 -14.02 -20.53 -6.64
N ALA A 397 -13.07 -19.73 -7.12
CA ALA A 397 -11.63 -19.88 -6.88
C ALA A 397 -11.16 -19.36 -5.50
N GLY A 398 -12.05 -18.80 -4.67
CA GLY A 398 -11.71 -18.22 -3.36
C GLY A 398 -10.81 -16.97 -3.44
N ALA A 399 -10.85 -16.26 -4.56
CA ALA A 399 -10.01 -15.11 -4.91
C ALA A 399 -10.80 -13.82 -5.13
N ASP A 400 -12.06 -13.77 -4.69
CA ASP A 400 -12.90 -12.59 -4.84
C ASP A 400 -12.46 -11.41 -3.98
N ASP A 401 -11.67 -11.61 -2.91
CA ASP A 401 -11.12 -10.49 -2.12
C ASP A 401 -10.22 -9.53 -2.93
N LEU A 402 -9.67 -10.01 -4.06
CA LEU A 402 -8.74 -9.31 -4.94
C LEU A 402 -7.42 -8.89 -4.27
N PHE A 403 -6.97 -9.51 -3.18
CA PHE A 403 -5.81 -9.05 -2.41
C PHE A 403 -4.48 -9.11 -3.18
N PHE A 404 -4.38 -9.90 -4.26
CA PHE A 404 -3.29 -9.79 -5.25
C PHE A 404 -3.19 -8.41 -5.93
N CYS A 405 -4.26 -7.59 -5.89
CA CYS A 405 -4.27 -6.20 -6.34
C CYS A 405 -3.83 -5.18 -5.25
N TYR A 406 -3.44 -5.60 -4.04
CA TYR A 406 -3.11 -4.69 -2.94
C TYR A 406 -2.02 -3.68 -3.30
N ARG A 407 -0.92 -4.16 -3.93
CA ARG A 407 0.19 -3.33 -4.42
C ARG A 407 -0.29 -2.26 -5.42
N TRP A 408 -1.28 -2.59 -6.24
CA TRP A 408 -1.82 -1.70 -7.27
C TRP A 408 -2.57 -0.51 -6.65
N LEU A 409 -3.42 -0.76 -5.65
CA LEU A 409 -4.22 0.26 -4.98
C LEU A 409 -3.41 1.11 -3.99
N LEU A 410 -2.35 0.53 -3.39
CA LEU A 410 -1.46 1.22 -2.47
C LEU A 410 -0.50 2.17 -3.20
N LEU A 411 0.13 1.70 -4.28
CA LEU A 411 1.21 2.40 -5.00
C LEU A 411 0.75 3.07 -6.32
N GLU A 412 -0.56 3.29 -6.49
CA GLU A 412 -1.18 3.75 -7.75
C GLU A 412 -0.60 3.06 -9.01
N LEU A 413 -0.52 1.72 -9.01
CA LEU A 413 0.01 0.88 -10.11
C LEU A 413 1.49 1.12 -10.53
N LYS A 414 2.27 1.94 -9.82
CA LYS A 414 3.68 2.28 -10.15
C LYS A 414 4.60 1.06 -10.37
N ARG A 415 4.36 -0.09 -9.72
CA ARG A 415 5.17 -1.30 -9.88
C ARG A 415 4.82 -2.11 -11.15
N GLU A 416 3.63 -1.93 -11.72
CA GLU A 416 3.13 -2.79 -12.80
C GLU A 416 3.57 -2.34 -14.21
N PHE A 417 4.07 -1.10 -14.33
CA PHE A 417 4.55 -0.50 -15.58
C PHE A 417 6.07 -0.26 -15.56
N ALA A 418 6.71 -0.26 -16.74
CA ALA A 418 8.08 0.22 -16.89
C ALA A 418 8.18 1.71 -16.49
N PHE A 419 9.36 2.18 -16.08
CA PHE A 419 9.50 3.47 -15.38
C PHE A 419 8.84 4.65 -16.12
N ASP A 420 9.16 4.89 -17.39
CA ASP A 420 8.56 5.98 -18.19
C ASP A 420 7.06 5.82 -18.46
N ASP A 421 6.58 4.58 -18.61
CA ASP A 421 5.15 4.29 -18.72
C ASP A 421 4.43 4.56 -17.40
N ALA A 422 5.06 4.27 -16.25
CA ALA A 422 4.54 4.60 -14.94
C ALA A 422 4.46 6.12 -14.73
N LEU A 423 5.47 6.89 -15.18
CA LEU A 423 5.41 8.37 -15.18
C LEU A 423 4.19 8.88 -15.98
N ARG A 424 3.96 8.35 -17.18
CA ARG A 424 2.82 8.74 -18.03
C ARG A 424 1.46 8.26 -17.48
N MET A 425 1.42 7.12 -16.81
CA MET A 425 0.23 6.63 -16.12
C MET A 425 -0.12 7.55 -14.94
N LEU A 426 0.86 7.89 -14.09
CA LEU A 426 0.67 8.80 -12.95
C LEU A 426 0.14 10.17 -13.42
N GLU A 427 0.70 10.73 -14.50
CA GLU A 427 0.19 11.95 -15.13
C GLU A 427 -1.31 11.86 -15.47
N VAL A 428 -1.73 10.77 -16.10
CA VAL A 428 -3.13 10.56 -16.48
C VAL A 428 -4.01 10.40 -15.23
N THR A 429 -3.63 9.55 -14.27
CA THR A 429 -4.38 9.32 -13.02
C THR A 429 -4.55 10.61 -12.21
N TRP A 430 -3.47 11.37 -12.01
CA TRP A 430 -3.54 12.64 -11.27
C TRP A 430 -4.30 13.73 -12.00
N SER A 431 -4.40 13.66 -13.34
CA SER A 431 -5.17 14.59 -14.15
C SER A 431 -6.67 14.29 -14.20
N SER A 432 -7.10 13.04 -13.96
CA SER A 432 -8.53 12.71 -13.76
C SER A 432 -9.11 13.18 -12.43
N LEU A 433 -8.27 13.66 -11.50
CA LEU A 433 -8.71 14.28 -10.24
C LEU A 433 -9.08 15.75 -10.46
N PRO A 434 -10.03 16.31 -9.68
CA PRO A 434 -10.30 17.75 -9.69
C PRO A 434 -9.08 18.56 -9.21
N PRO A 435 -9.00 19.86 -9.56
CA PRO A 435 -8.15 20.81 -8.85
C PRO A 435 -8.51 20.86 -7.36
N ASP A 436 -7.50 20.94 -6.51
CA ASP A 436 -7.62 21.10 -5.05
C ASP A 436 -6.35 21.84 -4.56
N PRO A 437 -6.18 23.13 -4.97
CA PRO A 437 -5.00 23.92 -4.67
C PRO A 437 -4.94 24.28 -3.17
N PRO A 438 -3.75 24.53 -2.61
CA PRO A 438 -3.63 25.05 -1.25
C PRO A 438 -4.30 26.42 -1.15
N GLU A 439 -4.99 26.68 -0.03
CA GLU A 439 -5.44 28.02 0.34
C GLU A 439 -4.24 29.00 0.34
N HIS A 440 -4.53 30.29 0.12
CA HIS A 440 -3.48 31.30 0.18
C HIS A 440 -2.86 31.35 1.57
N GLU A 441 -1.56 31.08 1.65
CA GLU A 441 -0.74 31.45 2.80
C GLU A 441 -0.71 32.99 2.91
N GLU A 442 -1.71 33.58 3.59
CA GLU A 442 -1.60 34.97 4.05
C GLU A 442 -0.30 35.11 4.85
N ALA A 443 0.46 36.15 4.56
CA ALA A 443 1.81 36.34 5.09
C ALA A 443 1.77 36.84 6.55
N SER A 444 1.27 36.00 7.45
CA SER A 444 1.31 36.21 8.89
C SER A 444 2.75 36.53 9.34
N PRO A 445 2.99 37.69 9.99
CA PRO A 445 4.31 38.02 10.49
C PRO A 445 4.69 37.06 11.64
N ALA A 446 5.98 36.73 11.74
CA ALA A 446 6.47 35.89 12.83
C ALA A 446 6.35 36.61 14.19
N GLY A 447 5.74 35.97 15.18
CA GLY A 447 5.65 36.49 16.54
C GLY A 447 4.79 35.65 17.48
N ASP A 448 5.46 35.09 18.50
CA ASP A 448 4.99 34.70 19.84
C ASP A 448 3.83 33.70 20.04
N ALA A 449 4.00 32.89 21.09
CA ALA A 449 3.00 31.96 21.61
C ALA A 449 2.21 32.56 22.78
N ALA A 450 0.92 32.26 22.88
CA ALA A 450 0.07 32.61 24.02
C ALA A 450 -0.89 31.46 24.37
N ILE A 451 -1.33 31.41 25.63
CA ILE A 451 -2.04 30.27 26.24
C ILE A 451 -3.55 30.60 26.36
N GLY A 452 -4.42 29.61 26.14
CA GLY A 452 -5.88 29.70 26.36
C GLY A 452 -6.47 28.39 26.91
N SER A 453 -7.38 28.50 27.87
CA SER A 453 -7.95 27.36 28.64
C SER A 453 -9.40 27.01 28.21
N PRO A 454 -9.91 25.80 28.53
CA PRO A 454 -11.16 25.26 27.96
C PRO A 454 -12.44 25.71 28.67
N LEU A 455 -13.60 25.47 28.03
CA LEU A 455 -14.95 25.73 28.53
C LEU A 455 -15.85 24.47 28.47
N ILE A 456 -16.93 24.50 29.25
CA ILE A 456 -17.74 23.33 29.66
C ILE A 456 -19.13 23.34 28.95
N PRO A 457 -19.69 22.20 28.53
CA PRO A 457 -21.06 22.11 28.00
C PRO A 457 -22.12 21.85 29.09
N GLU A 458 -23.33 22.43 28.92
CA GLU A 458 -24.51 22.18 29.76
C GLU A 458 -25.56 21.25 29.09
N VAL A 459 -26.61 20.90 29.84
CA VAL A 459 -27.54 19.79 29.58
C VAL A 459 -28.88 20.26 28.99
N GLY A 460 -29.45 19.47 28.06
CA GLY A 460 -30.81 19.64 27.52
C GLY A 460 -31.64 18.35 27.53
N SER A 461 -32.96 18.48 27.66
CA SER A 461 -33.93 17.38 27.90
C SER A 461 -34.81 17.07 26.66
N PRO A 462 -35.55 15.93 26.61
CA PRO A 462 -35.89 15.27 25.34
C PRO A 462 -37.28 15.61 24.75
N GLN A 463 -37.49 15.20 23.49
CA GLN A 463 -38.79 15.09 22.81
C GLN A 463 -38.88 13.80 21.94
N ASP A 464 -40.10 13.46 21.52
CA ASP A 464 -40.53 12.11 21.11
C ASP A 464 -40.06 11.58 19.73
N PRO A 465 -40.04 10.24 19.53
CA PRO A 465 -39.57 9.60 18.31
C PRO A 465 -40.65 9.53 17.22
N GLY A 466 -40.31 9.90 15.97
CA GLY A 466 -41.32 9.95 14.90
C GLY A 466 -40.82 10.17 13.47
N LYS A 467 -39.71 9.56 13.05
CA LYS A 467 -39.34 9.43 11.61
C LYS A 467 -38.39 8.26 11.34
N SER A 468 -38.54 7.67 10.16
CA SER A 468 -37.85 6.44 9.71
C SER A 468 -36.42 6.69 9.20
N LEU A 469 -35.64 5.60 9.11
CA LEU A 469 -34.30 5.61 8.50
C LEU A 469 -34.37 6.02 7.00
N PRO A 470 -33.28 6.59 6.45
CA PRO A 470 -33.16 6.81 5.01
C PRO A 470 -33.10 5.47 4.24
N PRO A 471 -33.53 5.44 2.97
CA PRO A 471 -33.56 4.22 2.16
C PRO A 471 -32.16 3.74 1.77
N GLN A 472 -32.02 2.43 1.59
CA GLN A 472 -30.88 1.83 0.92
C GLN A 472 -31.07 1.99 -0.59
N HIS A 473 -30.12 2.61 -1.30
CA HIS A 473 -30.14 2.67 -2.77
C HIS A 473 -29.73 1.31 -3.36
N PRO A 474 -30.56 0.67 -4.21
CA PRO A 474 -30.21 -0.57 -4.87
C PRO A 474 -29.62 -0.34 -6.27
N LEU A 475 -28.78 -1.29 -6.72
CA LEU A 475 -28.34 -1.54 -8.10
C LEU A 475 -27.30 -0.60 -8.77
N GLY A 476 -27.09 0.64 -8.30
CA GLY A 476 -26.08 1.55 -8.87
C GLY A 476 -24.62 1.31 -8.41
N LEU A 477 -23.67 1.95 -9.09
CA LEU A 477 -22.33 2.21 -8.58
C LEU A 477 -22.33 3.49 -7.69
N PRO A 478 -21.30 3.73 -6.86
CA PRO A 478 -21.23 4.94 -6.05
C PRO A 478 -20.85 6.19 -6.88
N PRO A 479 -21.20 7.40 -6.43
CA PRO A 479 -20.86 8.65 -7.13
C PRO A 479 -19.34 8.89 -7.22
N PRO A 480 -18.83 9.61 -8.24
CA PRO A 480 -17.40 9.81 -8.47
C PRO A 480 -16.62 10.40 -7.27
N GLN A 481 -17.29 11.14 -6.41
CA GLN A 481 -16.74 11.75 -5.19
C GLN A 481 -16.48 10.71 -4.07
N GLU A 482 -17.28 9.64 -4.02
CA GLU A 482 -17.16 8.58 -3.02
C GLU A 482 -16.43 7.35 -3.57
N PHE A 483 -16.63 7.05 -4.86
CA PHE A 483 -16.06 5.89 -5.53
C PHE A 483 -14.53 5.99 -5.63
N GLY A 484 -13.84 4.90 -5.28
CA GLY A 484 -12.39 4.91 -5.06
C GLY A 484 -11.88 5.88 -3.96
N ARG A 485 -12.78 6.48 -3.16
CA ARG A 485 -12.54 7.66 -2.30
C ARG A 485 -12.12 8.91 -3.09
N GLY A 486 -12.91 9.28 -4.09
CA GLY A 486 -12.66 10.46 -4.94
C GLY A 486 -11.62 10.23 -6.05
N ASN A 487 -11.14 8.99 -6.20
CA ASN A 487 -10.30 8.56 -7.32
C ASN A 487 -10.91 7.32 -8.00
N PRO A 488 -12.06 7.46 -8.68
CA PRO A 488 -12.73 6.33 -9.34
C PRO A 488 -11.89 5.77 -10.49
N PHE A 489 -11.22 6.63 -11.28
CA PHE A 489 -10.43 6.22 -12.44
C PHE A 489 -9.31 5.23 -12.09
N MET A 490 -8.74 5.32 -10.88
CA MET A 490 -7.79 4.32 -10.36
C MET A 490 -8.37 2.91 -10.30
N LEU A 491 -9.66 2.76 -9.96
CA LEU A 491 -10.34 1.46 -9.96
C LEU A 491 -10.56 0.95 -11.39
N PHE A 492 -10.85 1.84 -12.33
CA PHE A 492 -10.97 1.49 -13.76
C PHE A 492 -9.64 1.08 -14.40
N LEU A 493 -8.50 1.59 -13.91
CA LEU A 493 -7.17 1.08 -14.29
C LEU A 493 -6.95 -0.35 -13.80
N CYS A 494 -7.28 -0.65 -12.54
CA CYS A 494 -7.23 -2.01 -12.00
C CYS A 494 -8.16 -2.96 -12.77
N LEU A 495 -9.43 -2.57 -13.00
CA LEU A 495 -10.38 -3.34 -13.80
C LEU A 495 -9.85 -3.58 -15.22
N ALA A 496 -9.25 -2.57 -15.86
CA ALA A 496 -8.74 -2.71 -17.22
C ALA A 496 -7.58 -3.70 -17.35
N ILE A 497 -6.80 -3.91 -16.28
CA ILE A 497 -5.77 -4.96 -16.18
C ILE A 497 -6.40 -6.32 -15.92
N LEU A 498 -7.34 -6.42 -14.97
CA LEU A 498 -8.08 -7.67 -14.69
C LEU A 498 -8.75 -8.22 -15.96
N LEU A 499 -9.47 -7.36 -16.69
CA LEU A 499 -10.10 -7.67 -17.97
C LEU A 499 -9.14 -7.84 -19.16
N GLU A 500 -7.83 -7.59 -19.01
CA GLU A 500 -6.84 -7.99 -20.01
C GLU A 500 -6.41 -9.46 -19.85
N HIS A 501 -6.57 -10.03 -18.65
CA HIS A 501 -6.14 -11.39 -18.33
C HIS A 501 -7.30 -12.36 -18.04
N ARG A 502 -8.51 -11.86 -17.80
CA ARG A 502 -9.79 -12.58 -17.62
C ARG A 502 -9.90 -13.89 -18.40
N ASP A 503 -9.84 -13.85 -19.74
CA ASP A 503 -9.98 -15.07 -20.54
C ASP A 503 -8.80 -16.03 -20.41
N HIS A 504 -7.60 -15.57 -20.07
CA HIS A 504 -6.46 -16.46 -19.80
C HIS A 504 -6.63 -17.15 -18.45
N ILE A 505 -7.09 -16.42 -17.44
CA ILE A 505 -7.37 -16.93 -16.10
C ILE A 505 -8.43 -18.04 -16.17
N MET A 506 -9.62 -17.71 -16.71
CA MET A 506 -10.77 -18.63 -16.74
C MET A 506 -10.52 -19.86 -17.63
N ARG A 507 -9.78 -19.74 -18.74
CA ARG A 507 -9.48 -20.89 -19.62
C ARG A 507 -8.45 -21.86 -19.06
N ASN A 508 -7.59 -21.43 -18.14
CA ASN A 508 -6.59 -22.30 -17.51
C ASN A 508 -7.00 -22.78 -16.11
N GLY A 509 -8.09 -22.24 -15.54
CA GLY A 509 -8.58 -22.65 -14.22
C GLY A 509 -7.67 -22.21 -13.07
N LEU A 510 -6.97 -21.09 -13.21
CA LEU A 510 -5.98 -20.60 -12.23
C LEU A 510 -6.61 -20.38 -10.85
N ASP A 511 -5.99 -20.97 -9.81
CA ASP A 511 -6.35 -20.76 -8.40
C ASP A 511 -5.86 -19.40 -7.85
N TYR A 512 -6.15 -19.11 -6.57
CA TYR A 512 -5.68 -17.89 -5.89
C TYR A 512 -4.16 -17.66 -5.99
N ASN A 513 -3.36 -18.71 -5.83
CA ASN A 513 -1.90 -18.64 -5.81
C ASN A 513 -1.36 -18.47 -7.23
N GLU A 514 -1.95 -19.16 -8.20
CA GLU A 514 -1.64 -19.02 -9.62
C GLU A 514 -2.03 -17.65 -10.17
N LEU A 515 -3.15 -17.08 -9.71
CA LEU A 515 -3.56 -15.70 -9.96
C LEU A 515 -2.51 -14.69 -9.46
N ALA A 516 -2.11 -14.81 -8.20
CA ALA A 516 -1.08 -13.95 -7.61
C ALA A 516 0.26 -14.08 -8.38
N MET A 517 0.74 -15.30 -8.59
CA MET A 517 1.95 -15.58 -9.37
C MET A 517 1.86 -15.06 -10.82
N HIS A 518 0.69 -15.13 -11.46
CA HIS A 518 0.47 -14.63 -12.82
C HIS A 518 0.65 -13.12 -12.88
N PHE A 519 0.04 -12.36 -11.98
CA PHE A 519 0.19 -10.91 -11.94
C PHE A 519 1.60 -10.47 -11.49
N ASP A 520 2.24 -11.17 -10.56
CA ASP A 520 3.63 -10.87 -10.18
C ASP A 520 4.64 -11.14 -11.30
N ARG A 521 4.40 -12.16 -12.13
CA ARG A 521 5.16 -12.38 -13.37
C ARG A 521 4.94 -11.26 -14.41
N LEU A 522 3.91 -10.42 -14.27
CA LEU A 522 3.58 -9.31 -15.18
C LEU A 522 4.05 -7.93 -14.69
N VAL A 523 4.68 -7.85 -13.52
CA VAL A 523 5.36 -6.64 -13.01
C VAL A 523 6.25 -6.01 -14.08
N ARG A 524 6.05 -4.71 -14.33
CA ARG A 524 6.68 -3.90 -15.38
C ARG A 524 6.41 -4.33 -16.84
N LYS A 525 5.47 -5.24 -17.11
CA LYS A 525 5.17 -5.79 -18.46
C LYS A 525 3.78 -5.45 -19.00
N HIS A 526 2.92 -4.78 -18.22
CA HIS A 526 1.61 -4.34 -18.71
C HIS A 526 1.75 -3.26 -19.78
N HIS A 527 1.03 -3.41 -20.90
CA HIS A 527 1.15 -2.50 -22.04
C HIS A 527 0.27 -1.25 -21.82
N LEU A 528 0.87 -0.16 -21.34
CA LEU A 528 0.18 1.08 -20.94
C LEU A 528 -0.92 1.53 -21.93
N GLY A 529 -0.60 1.56 -23.23
CA GLY A 529 -1.54 2.01 -24.27
C GLY A 529 -2.80 1.14 -24.47
N ARG A 530 -2.84 -0.08 -23.92
CA ARG A 530 -4.06 -0.93 -23.90
C ARG A 530 -4.85 -0.67 -22.63
N VAL A 531 -4.18 -0.74 -21.47
CA VAL A 531 -4.79 -0.47 -20.16
C VAL A 531 -5.45 0.90 -20.12
N LEU A 532 -4.74 1.97 -20.51
CA LEU A 532 -5.30 3.33 -20.56
C LEU A 532 -6.50 3.44 -21.51
N ARG A 533 -6.51 2.69 -22.63
CA ARG A 533 -7.62 2.74 -23.60
C ARG A 533 -8.88 2.08 -23.02
N ARG A 534 -8.73 0.87 -22.46
CA ARG A 534 -9.85 0.16 -21.82
C ARG A 534 -10.38 0.91 -20.59
N ALA A 535 -9.49 1.40 -19.72
CA ALA A 535 -9.88 2.18 -18.54
C ALA A 535 -10.61 3.47 -18.92
N LYS A 536 -10.20 4.17 -19.98
CA LYS A 536 -10.87 5.37 -20.50
C LYS A 536 -12.26 5.09 -21.06
N ALA A 537 -12.44 3.98 -21.78
CA ALA A 537 -13.76 3.56 -22.26
C ALA A 537 -14.69 3.27 -21.07
N LEU A 538 -14.32 2.30 -20.22
CA LEU A 538 -15.14 1.88 -19.07
C LEU A 538 -15.47 3.03 -18.11
N PHE A 539 -14.55 3.98 -17.91
CA PHE A 539 -14.80 5.17 -17.09
C PHE A 539 -15.72 6.20 -17.79
N ALA A 540 -15.61 6.37 -19.11
CA ALA A 540 -16.53 7.21 -19.87
C ALA A 540 -17.93 6.59 -19.93
N ASP A 541 -18.05 5.26 -19.98
CA ASP A 541 -19.31 4.53 -19.93
C ASP A 541 -20.00 4.75 -18.56
N TYR A 542 -19.26 4.59 -17.45
CA TYR A 542 -19.72 4.90 -16.09
C TYR A 542 -20.21 6.35 -15.91
N LEU A 543 -19.49 7.33 -16.49
CA LEU A 543 -19.90 8.73 -16.49
C LEU A 543 -21.10 9.06 -17.42
N GLN A 544 -21.58 8.07 -18.19
CA GLN A 544 -22.75 8.19 -19.06
C GLN A 544 -23.94 7.34 -18.57
N SER A 545 -23.69 6.21 -17.89
CA SER A 545 -24.73 5.30 -17.40
C SER A 545 -25.50 5.84 -16.20
N GLU A 546 -24.87 6.70 -15.40
CA GLU A 546 -25.45 7.24 -14.16
C GLU A 546 -25.61 8.76 -14.28
N VAL A 547 -26.85 9.19 -14.57
CA VAL A 547 -27.28 10.57 -14.42
C VAL A 547 -27.32 10.87 -12.92
N TRP A 548 -26.43 11.73 -12.44
CA TRP A 548 -26.40 12.16 -11.04
C TRP A 548 -27.51 13.18 -10.82
N ASP A 549 -28.72 12.68 -10.60
CA ASP A 549 -29.96 13.45 -10.59
C ASP A 549 -29.88 14.71 -9.73
N SER A 550 -30.01 15.83 -10.43
CA SER A 550 -29.93 17.17 -9.84
C SER A 550 -31.02 18.11 -10.40
N GLU A 551 -32.12 17.55 -10.94
CA GLU A 551 -33.24 18.35 -11.49
C GLU A 551 -34.68 17.86 -11.21
N GLU A 552 -34.96 16.57 -10.93
CA GLU A 552 -36.34 16.06 -10.65
C GLU A 552 -36.94 16.47 -9.27
N GLY A 553 -36.54 17.62 -8.71
CA GLY A 553 -37.05 18.14 -7.43
C GLY A 553 -37.93 19.39 -7.52
N ALA A 554 -38.03 20.06 -8.69
CA ALA A 554 -38.43 21.46 -8.75
C ALA A 554 -39.82 21.78 -9.36
N GLU A 555 -40.37 20.95 -10.25
CA GLU A 555 -41.60 21.30 -11.01
C GLU A 555 -42.92 20.70 -10.46
N ALA A 556 -42.88 19.88 -9.40
CA ALA A 556 -44.05 19.19 -8.88
C ALA A 556 -44.97 20.02 -7.93
N THR A 557 -44.66 21.29 -7.68
CA THR A 557 -45.41 22.17 -6.76
C THR A 557 -46.01 23.41 -7.43
N ALA A 558 -45.99 23.46 -8.77
CA ALA A 558 -46.50 24.59 -9.56
C ALA A 558 -47.95 24.42 -10.08
N SER A 559 -48.70 23.40 -9.64
CA SER A 559 -50.12 23.23 -10.02
C SER A 559 -50.97 22.42 -9.03
N SER A 560 -51.45 23.05 -7.96
CA SER A 560 -52.66 22.68 -7.17
C SER A 560 -53.10 23.84 -6.29
#